data_AF-A0A962DTS3-F1
#
_entry.id   AF-A0A962DTS3-F1
#
_cell.length_a   1.000
_cell.length_b   1.000
_cell.length_c   1.000
_cell.angle_alpha   90.00
_cell.angle_beta   90.00
_cell.angle_gamma   90.00
#
_symmetry.space_group_name_H-M   'P 1'
#
loop_
_entity.id
_entity.type
_entity.pdbx_description
1 polymer ?
#
loop_
_entity_poly.entity_id
_entity_poly.type
_entity_poly.pdbx_seq_one_letter_code
_entity_poly.pdbx_strand_id
1 'polypeptide(L)' 'AIYVVDPPDSGEFRTLAQNLDVPANTLSVQVRRMRQRLLELLRLELAQTVSDPTDVDAEMQALRAALMA' A
#
# COMPACT_ATOMS: atom_id res chain seq x y z
N ALA A 1 -8.31 -6.01 7.87
CA ALA A 1 -7.86 -4.76 7.25
C ALA A 1 -6.94 -5.09 6.08
N ILE A 2 -7.05 -4.41 4.94
CA ILE A 2 -6.07 -4.57 3.86
C ILE A 2 -4.78 -3.85 4.32
N TYR A 3 -3.85 -4.62 4.90
CA TYR A 3 -2.55 -4.15 5.42
C TYR A 3 -1.64 -3.51 4.36
N VAL A 4 -2.08 -3.45 3.11
CA VAL A 4 -1.41 -2.79 1.99
C VAL A 4 -1.92 -1.36 1.79
N VAL A 5 -3.11 -1.03 2.28
CA VAL A 5 -3.69 0.32 2.17
C VAL A 5 -3.51 1.08 3.48
N ASP A 6 -3.81 0.47 4.62
CA ASP A 6 -3.82 1.15 5.93
C ASP A 6 -2.66 0.69 6.82
N PRO A 7 -1.68 1.56 7.20
CA PRO A 7 -0.55 1.12 8.02
C PRO A 7 -1.13 0.62 9.36
N PRO A 8 -1.06 -0.70 9.64
CA PRO A 8 -1.72 -1.20 10.81
C PRO A 8 -1.02 -0.69 12.06
N ASP A 9 -1.79 -0.60 13.14
CA ASP A 9 -1.25 -0.28 14.44
C ASP A 9 -0.11 -1.24 14.80
N SER A 10 0.92 -0.70 15.45
CA SER A 10 2.14 -1.45 15.79
C SER A 10 1.89 -2.74 16.60
N GLY A 11 0.75 -2.82 17.30
CA GLY A 11 0.29 -4.02 18.01
C GLY A 11 -0.26 -5.12 17.10
N GLU A 12 -0.91 -4.77 15.99
CA GLU A 12 -1.44 -5.74 15.02
C GLU A 12 -0.31 -6.41 14.22
N PHE A 13 0.72 -5.65 13.85
CA PHE A 13 1.92 -6.19 13.18
C PHE A 13 2.62 -7.25 14.02
N ARG A 14 2.69 -7.05 15.35
CA ARG A 14 3.34 -8.00 16.25
C ARG A 14 2.57 -9.32 16.33
N THR A 15 1.25 -9.23 16.42
CA THR A 15 0.36 -10.40 16.45
C THR A 15 0.43 -11.16 15.12
N LEU A 16 0.41 -10.45 14.00
CA LEU A 16 0.53 -11.05 12.67
C LEU A 16 1.91 -11.71 12.45
N ALA A 17 2.98 -11.09 12.93
CA ALA A 17 4.34 -11.64 12.86
C ALA A 17 4.45 -12.97 13.62
N GLN A 18 3.82 -13.05 14.81
CA GLN A 18 3.75 -14.30 15.59
C GLN A 18 2.97 -15.40 14.84
N ASN A 19 1.81 -15.05 14.27
CA ASN A 19 0.99 -16.01 13.52
C ASN A 19 1.67 -16.54 12.25
N LEU A 20 2.54 -15.74 11.64
CA LEU A 20 3.28 -16.08 10.42
C LEU A 20 4.67 -16.67 10.69
N ASP A 21 5.05 -16.83 11.96
CA ASP A 21 6.38 -17.28 12.41
C ASP A 21 7.55 -16.51 11.74
N VAL A 22 7.40 -15.20 11.63
CA VAL A 22 8.42 -14.31 11.06
C VAL A 22 8.76 -13.16 12.02
N PRO A 23 10.00 -12.66 12.05
CA PRO A 23 10.35 -11.50 12.85
C PRO A 23 9.51 -10.27 12.47
N ALA A 24 8.99 -9.54 13.46
CA ALA A 24 8.15 -8.35 13.22
C ALA A 24 8.85 -7.28 12.36
N ASN A 25 10.16 -7.12 12.51
CA ASN A 25 10.96 -6.21 11.68
C ASN A 25 10.99 -6.68 10.22
N THR A 26 11.13 -7.99 9.98
CA THR A 26 11.09 -8.58 8.64
C THR A 26 9.72 -8.40 8.01
N LEU A 27 8.64 -8.68 8.75
CA LEU A 27 7.27 -8.47 8.28
C LEU A 27 7.01 -7.01 7.92
N SER A 28 7.46 -6.08 8.76
CA SER A 28 7.31 -4.63 8.50
C SER A 28 8.02 -4.21 7.21
N VAL A 29 9.23 -4.71 6.96
CA VAL A 29 9.98 -4.44 5.73
C VAL A 29 9.29 -5.05 4.52
N GLN A 30 8.82 -6.29 4.61
CA GLN A 30 8.12 -6.96 3.51
C GLN A 30 6.82 -6.25 3.15
N VAL A 31 6.00 -5.87 4.15
CA VAL A 31 4.77 -5.11 3.90
C VAL A 31 5.08 -3.75 3.30
N ARG A 32 6.11 -3.04 3.79
CA ARG A 32 6.55 -1.78 3.16
C ARG A 32 6.94 -1.96 1.69
N ARG A 33 7.66 -3.03 1.35
CA ARG A 33 8.04 -3.34 -0.04
C ARG A 33 6.81 -3.67 -0.90
N MET A 34 5.88 -4.46 -0.38
CA MET A 34 4.63 -4.79 -1.07
C MET A 34 3.79 -3.54 -1.34
N ARG A 35 3.71 -2.62 -0.38
CA ARG A 35 3.05 -1.31 -0.54
C ARG A 35 3.67 -0.48 -1.64
N GLN A 36 5.00 -0.35 -1.62
CA GLN A 36 5.71 0.39 -2.64
C GLN A 36 5.43 -0.22 -4.01
N ARG A 37 5.51 -1.55 -4.13
CA ARG A 37 5.24 -2.25 -5.39
C ARG A 37 3.81 -2.07 -5.88
N LEU A 38 2.82 -2.13 -4.98
CA LEU A 38 1.42 -1.86 -5.32
C LEU A 38 1.27 -0.45 -5.89
N LEU A 39 1.85 0.56 -5.23
CA LEU A 39 1.77 1.95 -5.68
C LEU A 39 2.45 2.17 -7.03
N GLU A 40 3.57 1.50 -7.29
CA GLU A 40 4.22 1.52 -8.61
C GLU A 40 3.30 0.96 -9.70
N LEU A 41 2.67 -0.20 -9.45
CA LEU A 41 1.74 -0.82 -10.40
C LEU A 41 0.50 0.04 -10.62
N LEU A 42 -0.07 0.61 -9.56
CA LEU A 42 -1.20 1.53 -9.66
C LEU A 42 -0.84 2.78 -10.47
N ARG A 43 0.38 3.33 -10.29
CA ARG A 43 0.83 4.48 -11.07
C ARG A 43 0.94 4.15 -12.56
N LEU A 44 1.43 2.96 -12.89
CA LEU A 44 1.52 2.49 -14.28
C LEU A 44 0.14 2.28 -14.91
N GLU A 45 -0.81 1.74 -14.14
CA GLU A 45 -2.19 1.55 -14.60
C GLU A 45 -2.91 2.88 -14.80
N LEU A 46 -2.79 3.79 -13.82
CA LEU A 46 -3.38 5.13 -13.92
C LEU A 46 -2.77 5.93 -15.05
N ALA A 47 -1.46 5.85 -15.30
CA ALA A 47 -0.82 6.49 -16.46
C ALA A 47 -1.39 6.01 -17.81
N GLN A 48 -1.95 4.80 -17.88
CA GLN A 48 -2.61 4.28 -19.07
C GLN A 48 -4.11 4.63 -19.14
N THR A 49 -4.70 5.08 -18.03
CA THR A 49 -6.14 5.33 -17.90
C THR A 49 -6.48 6.82 -17.91
N VAL A 50 -5.56 7.69 -17.48
CA VAL A 50 -5.75 9.14 -17.50
C VAL A 50 -5.73 9.69 -18.91
N SER A 51 -6.55 10.72 -19.15
CA SER A 51 -6.58 11.42 -20.43
C SER A 51 -5.35 12.32 -20.64
N ASP A 52 -4.77 12.82 -19.54
CA ASP A 52 -3.52 13.60 -19.51
C ASP A 52 -2.51 12.92 -18.56
N PRO A 53 -1.28 12.59 -19.02
CA PRO A 53 -0.23 12.02 -18.17
C PRO A 53 0.15 12.86 -16.94
N THR A 54 -0.15 14.15 -16.94
CA THR A 54 0.10 15.04 -15.79
C THR A 54 -0.91 14.85 -14.65
N ASP A 55 -2.07 14.24 -14.93
CA ASP A 55 -3.13 14.02 -13.93
C ASP A 55 -2.88 12.79 -13.03
N VAL A 56 -1.87 11.97 -13.35
CA VAL A 56 -1.58 10.71 -12.64
C VAL A 56 -1.41 10.93 -11.13
N ASP A 57 -0.78 12.03 -10.72
CA ASP A 57 -0.56 12.33 -9.31
C ASP A 57 -1.85 12.76 -8.59
N ALA A 58 -2.74 13.48 -9.27
CA ALA A 58 -4.06 13.84 -8.74
C ALA A 58 -4.96 12.61 -8.60
N GLU A 59 -4.97 11.75 -9.62
CA GLU A 59 -5.76 10.52 -9.62
C GLU A 59 -5.25 9.52 -8.57
N MET A 60 -3.93 9.47 -8.34
CA MET A 60 -3.35 8.67 -7.26
C MET A 60 -3.81 9.15 -5.88
N GLN A 61 -3.94 10.46 -5.67
CA GLN A 61 -4.44 11.02 -4.41
C GLN A 61 -5.93 10.71 -4.23
N ALA A 62 -6.74 10.88 -5.28
CA ALA A 62 -8.17 10.56 -5.26
C ALA A 62 -8.41 9.07 -4.95
N LEU A 63 -7.67 8.18 -5.61
CA LEU A 63 -7.75 6.73 -5.37
C LEU A 63 -7.35 6.37 -3.93
N ARG A 64 -6.28 6.96 -3.40
CA ARG A 64 -5.89 6.76 -1.99
C ARG A 64 -6.97 7.24 -1.03
N ALA A 65 -7.55 8.41 -1.28
CA ALA A 65 -8.62 8.94 -0.43
C ALA A 65 -9.86 8.04 -0.46
N ALA A 66 -10.26 7.53 -1.62
CA ALA A 66 -11.40 6.62 -1.77
C ALA A 66 -11.18 5.25 -1.10
N LEU A 67 -9.94 4.75 -1.08
CA LEU A 67 -9.59 3.47 -0.44
C LEU A 67 -9.35 3.57 1.08
N MET A 68 -9.18 4.80 1.61
CA MET A 68 -8.95 5.07 3.04
C MET A 68 -10.15 5.74 3.74
N ALA A 69 -11.26 5.96 3.04
CA ALA A 69 -12.54 6.40 3.59
C ALA A 69 -13.40 5.21 4.05
#